data_AF-A0AAV1K838-F1
#
_entry.id   AF-A0AAV1K838-F1
#
_cell.length_a   1.000
_cell.length_b   1.000
_cell.length_c   1.000
_cell.angle_alpha   90.00
_cell.angle_beta   90.00
_cell.angle_gamma   90.00
#
_symmetry.space_group_name_H-M   'P 1'
#
loop_
_entity.id
_entity.type
_entity.pdbx_description
1 polymer ?
#
loop_
_entity_poly.entity_id
_entity_poly.type
_entity_poly.pdbx_seq_one_letter_code
_entity_poly.pdbx_strand_id
1 'polypeptide(L)'
;MKQNIIRREFSQFPHLSQIECLDQDIQTYAQHLNTLHDDFKNKFEDILTIEILSWIITPFNEPEEPNLVLQEELLELSTNEDMKPNIDNLLSIHQVHPSH
;
A
#
# COMPACT_ATOMS: atom_id res chain seq x y z
N MET A 1 12.21 18.36 17.52
CA MET A 1 13.57 18.67 17.04
C MET A 1 13.82 20.17 16.89
N LYS A 2 13.10 20.90 16.01
CA LYS A 2 13.25 22.38 15.86
C LYS A 2 13.08 23.17 17.17
N GLN A 3 12.04 22.87 17.95
CA GLN A 3 11.76 23.59 19.21
C GLN A 3 12.91 23.48 20.21
N ASN A 4 13.58 22.32 20.23
CA ASN A 4 14.70 22.04 21.11
C ASN A 4 15.91 22.93 20.72
N ILE A 5 16.17 23.10 19.42
CA ILE A 5 17.25 23.98 18.93
C ILE A 5 17.00 25.45 19.31
N ILE A 6 15.76 25.94 19.16
CA ILE A 6 15.39 27.31 19.56
C ILE A 6 15.57 27.51 21.07
N ARG A 7 15.29 26.48 21.86
CA ARG A 7 15.46 26.48 23.32
C ARG A 7 16.90 26.19 23.77
N ARG A 8 17.86 26.07 22.85
CA ARG A 8 19.25 25.68 23.11
C ARG A 8 19.39 24.30 23.80
N GLU A 9 18.41 23.43 23.62
CA GLU A 9 18.41 22.05 24.11
C GLU A 9 19.14 21.15 23.11
N PHE A 10 20.48 21.16 23.17
CA PHE A 10 21.36 20.44 22.23
C PHE A 10 21.72 19.01 22.66
N SER A 11 20.99 18.41 23.60
CA SER A 11 21.28 17.05 24.09
C SER A 11 21.27 15.97 23.00
N GLN A 12 20.53 16.20 21.91
CA GLN A 12 20.47 15.33 20.73
C GLN A 12 21.60 15.62 19.71
N PHE A 13 22.38 16.68 19.92
CA PHE A 13 23.39 17.18 18.99
C PHE A 13 24.72 17.42 19.72
N PRO A 14 25.51 16.37 19.96
CA PRO A 14 26.73 16.45 20.78
C PRO A 14 27.73 17.50 20.28
N HIS A 15 27.83 17.72 18.97
CA HIS A 15 28.70 18.75 18.41
C HIS A 15 28.17 20.18 18.64
N LEU A 16 26.85 20.39 18.56
CA LEU A 16 26.25 21.70 18.82
C LEU A 16 26.31 22.08 20.30
N SER A 17 26.33 21.10 21.20
CA SER A 17 26.50 21.35 22.63
C SER A 17 27.89 21.87 23.03
N GLN A 18 28.88 21.76 22.13
CA GLN A 18 30.28 22.12 22.39
C GLN A 18 30.69 23.48 21.79
N ILE A 19 29.81 24.12 21.02
CA ILE A 19 30.12 25.32 20.25
C ILE A 19 29.25 26.47 20.79
N GLU A 20 29.85 27.65 20.92
CA GLU A 20 29.08 28.86 21.23
C GLU A 20 28.31 29.29 19.98
N CYS A 21 26.98 29.15 20.03
CA CYS A 21 26.09 29.56 18.95
C CYS A 21 25.47 30.92 19.26
N LEU A 22 25.59 31.86 18.32
CA LEU A 22 24.87 33.13 18.35
C LEU A 22 23.37 32.89 18.12
N ASP A 23 22.51 33.68 18.78
CA ASP A 23 21.06 33.55 18.61
C ASP A 23 20.62 33.69 17.14
N GLN A 24 21.30 34.57 16.39
CA GLN A 24 21.04 34.78 14.96
C GLN A 24 21.29 33.51 14.13
N ASP A 25 22.35 32.78 14.44
CA ASP A 25 22.70 31.54 13.73
C ASP A 25 21.68 30.44 14.05
N ILE A 26 21.28 30.33 15.33
CA ILE A 26 20.24 29.39 15.78
C ILE A 26 18.92 29.67 15.06
N GLN A 27 18.53 30.95 14.96
CA GLN A 27 17.30 31.34 14.28
C GLN A 27 17.35 31.04 12.79
N THR A 28 18.47 31.37 12.13
CA THR A 28 18.69 31.10 10.70
C THR A 28 18.63 29.59 10.41
N TYR A 29 19.30 28.79 11.23
CA TYR A 29 19.26 27.34 11.12
C TYR A 29 17.85 26.77 11.35
N ALA A 30 17.13 27.27 12.36
CA ALA A 30 15.76 26.86 12.62
C ALA A 30 14.81 27.25 11.48
N GLN A 31 15.07 28.35 10.77
CA GLN A 31 14.34 28.76 9.57
C GLN A 31 14.61 27.78 8.42
N HIS A 32 15.87 27.47 8.13
CA HIS A 32 16.24 26.48 7.11
C HIS A 32 15.61 25.12 7.35
N LEU A 33 15.56 24.66 8.61
CA LEU A 33 14.89 23.42 8.95
C LEU A 33 13.38 23.45 8.67
N ASN A 34 12.72 24.61 8.75
CA ASN A 34 11.31 24.71 8.35
C ASN A 34 11.16 24.61 6.85
N THR A 35 11.95 25.37 6.11
CA THR A 35 11.92 25.35 4.64
C THR A 35 12.18 23.94 4.14
N LEU A 36 13.18 23.26 4.69
CA LEU A 36 13.48 21.88 4.33
C LEU A 36 12.32 20.93 4.68
N HIS A 37 11.71 21.09 5.85
CA HIS A 37 10.56 20.28 6.24
C HIS A 37 9.36 20.48 5.30
N ASP A 38 9.08 21.74 4.93
CA ASP A 38 7.98 22.07 4.04
C ASP A 38 8.25 21.56 2.61
N ASP A 39 9.50 21.67 2.13
CA ASP A 39 9.93 21.08 0.86
C ASP A 39 9.76 19.55 0.86
N PHE A 40 10.12 18.87 1.95
CA PHE A 40 9.90 17.43 2.07
C PHE A 40 8.42 17.07 2.10
N LYS A 41 7.60 17.82 2.84
CA LYS A 41 6.15 17.62 2.84
C LYS A 41 5.56 17.77 1.45
N ASN A 42 5.95 18.81 0.72
CA ASN A 42 5.46 19.05 -0.64
C ASN A 42 5.96 17.96 -1.61
N LYS A 43 7.22 17.56 -1.50
CA LYS A 43 7.83 16.56 -2.39
C LYS A 43 7.21 15.17 -2.22
N PHE A 44 6.78 14.84 -1.01
CA PHE A 44 6.22 13.52 -0.67
C PHE A 44 4.75 13.61 -0.28
N GLU A 45 4.04 14.66 -0.72
CA GLU A 45 2.62 14.87 -0.40
C GLU A 45 1.79 13.68 -0.86
N ASP A 46 2.09 13.14 -2.04
CA ASP A 46 1.48 11.95 -2.63
C ASP A 46 1.60 10.71 -1.73
N ILE A 47 2.79 10.46 -1.16
CA ILE A 47 3.02 9.36 -0.24
C ILE A 47 2.36 9.64 1.12
N LEU A 48 2.41 10.88 1.60
CA LEU A 48 1.83 11.26 2.89
C LEU A 48 0.28 11.24 2.88
N THR A 49 -0.32 11.46 1.71
CA THR A 49 -1.79 11.50 1.52
C THR A 49 -2.35 10.19 0.98
N ILE A 50 -1.51 9.17 0.79
CA ILE A 50 -1.97 7.89 0.25
C ILE A 50 -3.00 7.25 1.18
N GLU A 51 -4.19 7.00 0.66
CA GLU A 51 -5.19 6.18 1.34
C GLU A 51 -4.79 4.72 1.19
N ILE A 52 -4.32 4.12 2.29
CA ILE A 52 -3.98 2.70 2.30
C ILE A 52 -5.28 1.91 2.37
N LEU A 53 -5.66 1.27 1.26
CA LEU A 53 -6.84 0.42 1.20
C LEU A 53 -6.74 -0.75 2.19
N SER A 54 -7.86 -1.14 2.78
CA SER A 54 -7.89 -2.20 3.80
C SER A 54 -7.31 -3.52 3.31
N TRP A 55 -7.41 -3.85 2.02
CA TRP A 55 -6.79 -5.06 1.46
C TRP A 55 -5.25 -4.99 1.44
N ILE A 56 -4.63 -3.80 1.47
CA ILE A 56 -3.17 -3.66 1.61
C ILE A 56 -2.76 -3.85 3.07
N ILE A 57 -3.56 -3.36 4.02
CA ILE A 57 -3.32 -3.47 5.46
C ILE A 57 -3.56 -4.90 5.94
N THR A 58 -4.63 -5.52 5.44
CA THR A 58 -5.09 -6.86 5.78
C THR A 58 -5.41 -7.63 4.49
N PRO A 59 -4.37 -8.12 3.78
CA PRO A 59 -4.55 -8.81 2.50
C PRO A 59 -5.28 -10.14 2.61
N PHE A 60 -5.35 -10.72 3.81
CA PHE A 60 -5.94 -12.03 4.07
C PHE A 60 -6.93 -12.00 5.23
N ASN A 61 -7.70 -10.92 5.39
CA ASN A 61 -8.82 -10.98 6.33
C ASN A 61 -9.76 -12.13 5.96
N GLU A 62 -10.37 -12.73 7.00
CA GLU A 62 -11.41 -13.73 6.83
C GLU A 62 -12.45 -13.18 5.83
N PRO A 63 -12.77 -13.91 4.75
CA PRO A 63 -13.75 -13.43 3.81
C PRO A 63 -15.05 -13.23 4.57
N GLU A 64 -15.74 -12.11 4.32
CA GLU A 64 -17.10 -11.95 4.85
C GLU A 64 -17.91 -13.20 4.46
N GLU A 65 -18.77 -13.70 5.36
CA GLU A 65 -19.59 -14.91 5.15
C GLU A 65 -20.15 -15.07 3.71
N PRO A 66 -20.66 -14.03 3.03
CA PRO A 66 -21.10 -14.14 1.64
C PRO A 66 -19.99 -14.49 0.63
N ASN A 67 -18.76 -14.03 0.88
CA ASN A 67 -17.58 -14.31 0.07
C ASN A 67 -17.05 -15.74 0.32
N LEU A 68 -17.17 -16.26 1.54
CA LEU A 68 -16.89 -17.67 1.83
C LEU A 68 -17.82 -18.59 1.05
N VAL A 69 -19.14 -18.34 1.10
CA VAL A 69 -20.15 -19.12 0.37
C VAL A 69 -19.87 -19.10 -1.14
N LEU A 70 -19.58 -17.93 -1.71
CA LEU A 70 -19.26 -17.82 -3.14
C LEU A 70 -17.96 -18.56 -3.51
N GLN A 71 -16.94 -18.56 -2.66
CA GLN A 71 -15.70 -19.30 -2.92
C GLN A 71 -15.90 -20.81 -2.83
N GLU A 72 -16.71 -21.29 -1.88
CA GLU A 72 -17.08 -22.70 -1.77
C GLU A 72 -17.89 -23.15 -2.99
N GLU A 73 -18.91 -22.38 -3.41
CA GLU A 73 -19.68 -22.67 -4.62
C GLU A 73 -18.79 -22.71 -5.87
N LEU A 74 -17.87 -21.76 -6.03
CA LEU A 74 -16.93 -21.75 -7.16
C LEU A 74 -15.97 -22.94 -7.12
N LEU A 75 -15.54 -23.35 -5.93
CA LEU A 75 -14.68 -24.52 -5.76
C LEU A 75 -15.41 -25.80 -6.14
N GLU A 76 -16.66 -25.98 -5.69
CA GLU A 76 -17.52 -27.09 -6.07
C GLU A 76 -17.74 -27.13 -7.58
N LEU A 77 -18.09 -26.00 -8.21
CA LEU A 77 -18.27 -25.92 -9.66
C LEU A 77 -16.99 -26.22 -10.45
N SER A 78 -15.83 -25.76 -9.96
CA SER A 78 -14.54 -25.98 -10.64
C SER A 78 -14.06 -27.43 -10.60
N THR A 79 -14.48 -28.17 -9.57
CA THR A 79 -14.10 -29.57 -9.34
C THR A 79 -15.18 -30.54 -9.76
N ASN A 80 -16.38 -30.05 -10.10
CA ASN A 80 -17.48 -30.85 -10.60
C ASN A 80 -17.15 -31.47 -11.97
N GLU A 81 -16.78 -32.75 -11.96
CA GLU A 81 -16.46 -33.50 -13.17
C GLU A 81 -17.68 -33.73 -14.08
N ASP A 82 -18.89 -33.72 -13.52
CA ASP A 82 -20.13 -33.89 -14.27
C ASP A 82 -20.49 -32.65 -15.10
N MET A 83 -19.96 -31.48 -14.73
CA MET A 83 -20.09 -30.23 -15.49
C MET A 83 -18.99 -30.04 -16.54
N LYS A 84 -17.95 -30.89 -16.57
CA LYS A 84 -16.93 -30.83 -17.62
C LYS A 84 -17.59 -31.20 -18.96
N PRO A 85 -17.47 -30.36 -20.00
CA PRO A 85 -18.01 -30.69 -21.30
C PRO A 85 -17.39 -32.00 -21.80
N ASN A 86 -18.23 -32.99 -22.13
CA ASN A 86 -17.76 -34.20 -22.78
C ASN A 86 -17.38 -33.86 -24.22
N ILE A 87 -16.11 -33.53 -24.43
CA ILE A 87 -15.54 -33.11 -25.71
C ILE A 87 -15.77 -34.19 -26.77
N ASP A 88 -15.71 -35.47 -26.41
CA ASP A 88 -15.95 -36.58 -27.34
C ASP A 88 -17.41 -36.66 -27.80
N ASN A 89 -18.36 -36.36 -26.90
CA ASN A 89 -19.77 -36.27 -27.25
C ASN A 89 -20.03 -35.06 -28.18
N LEU A 90 -19.46 -33.89 -27.85
CA LEU A 90 -19.58 -32.66 -28.66
C LEU A 90 -18.97 -32.81 -30.08
N LEU A 91 -17.86 -33.53 -30.20
CA LEU A 91 -17.24 -33.83 -31.49
C LEU A 91 -18.06 -34.84 -32.31
N SER A 92 -18.80 -35.73 -31.65
CA SER A 92 -19.64 -36.73 -32.31
C SER A 92 -20.91 -36.12 -32.91
N ILE A 93 -21.54 -35.14 -32.25
CA ILE A 93 -22.72 -34.41 -32.78
C ILE A 93 -22.38 -33.49 -33.97
N HIS A 94 -21.14 -32.98 -34.08
CA HIS A 94 -20.73 -32.12 -35.19
C HIS A 94 -20.24 -32.87 -36.44
N GLN A 95 -20.00 -34.19 -36.36
CA GLN A 95 -19.53 -35.00 -37.50
C GLN A 95 -20.65 -35.60 -38.35
N VAL A 96 -21.93 -35.39 -37.99
CA VAL A 96 -23.07 -35.99 -38.73
C VAL A 96 -23.70 -34.99 -39.69
N HIS A 97 -23.00 -34.67 -40.77
CA HIS A 97 -23.68 -34.34 -42.02
C HIS A 97 -22.80 -34.74 -43.23
N PRO A 98 -23.07 -35.88 -43.88
CA PRO A 98 -22.52 -36.13 -45.20
C PRO A 98 -23.20 -35.17 -46.17
N SER A 99 -22.42 -34.29 -46.78
CA SER A 99 -22.86 -33.49 -47.92
C SER A 99 -23.22 -34.45 -49.06
N HIS A 100 -24.51 -34.55 -49.38
CA HIS A 100 -25.01 -35.20 -50.59
C HIS A 100 -24.85 -34.31 -51.82
#